data_AF-A0A7Y3N8G5-F1
#
_entry.id   AF-A0A7Y3N8G5-F1
#
_cell.length_a   1.000
_cell.length_b   1.000
_cell.length_c   1.000
_cell.angle_alpha   90.00
_cell.angle_beta   90.00
_cell.angle_gamma   90.00
#
_symmetry.space_group_name_H-M   'P 1'
#
loop_
_entity.id
_entity.type
_entity.pdbx_description
1 polymer ?
#
loop_
_entity_poly.entity_id
_entity_poly.type
_entity_poly.pdbx_seq_one_letter_code
_entity_poly.pdbx_strand_id
1 'polypeptide(L)' 'MHTQTTKQEALDAIQRLPDTADMEEIMYRLYVLENIRRGQADADQGKTTPADQVLRDIQTW' A
#
# COMPACT_ATOMS: atom_id res chain seq x y z
N MET A 1 3.39 -23.90 -3.14
CA MET A 1 3.74 -22.47 -3.12
C MET A 1 3.39 -21.97 -1.74
N HIS A 2 4.36 -21.50 -0.95
CA HIS A 2 4.04 -20.91 0.36
C HIS A 2 3.37 -19.56 0.10
N THR A 3 2.05 -19.48 0.29
CA THR A 3 1.33 -18.21 0.28
C THR A 3 1.78 -17.42 1.50
N GLN A 4 2.51 -16.33 1.26
CA GLN A 4 2.92 -15.43 2.32
C GLN A 4 1.67 -14.82 2.96
N THR A 5 1.57 -14.88 4.29
CA THR A 5 0.45 -14.32 5.03
C THR A 5 0.65 -12.81 5.23
N THR A 6 -0.45 -12.06 5.42
CA THR A 6 -0.39 -10.63 5.76
C THR A 6 0.49 -10.34 6.97
N LYS A 7 0.52 -11.24 7.96
CA LYS A 7 1.41 -11.11 9.13
C LYS A 7 2.88 -11.21 8.73
N GLN A 8 3.24 -12.13 7.84
CA GLN A 8 4.62 -12.30 7.37
C GLN A 8 5.07 -11.11 6.53
N GLU A 9 4.21 -10.59 5.65
CA GLU A 9 4.49 -9.35 4.90
C GLU A 9 4.69 -8.14 5.80
N ALA A 10 3.88 -7.98 6.84
CA ALA A 10 4.05 -6.93 7.83
C ALA A 10 5.38 -7.06 8.57
N LEU A 11 5.74 -8.27 9.02
CA LEU A 11 7.02 -8.52 9.69
C LEU A 11 8.21 -8.25 8.76
N ASP A 12 8.15 -8.69 7.50
CA ASP A 12 9.19 -8.42 6.51
C ASP A 12 9.33 -6.91 6.22
N ALA A 13 8.22 -6.18 6.19
CA ALA A 13 8.23 -4.74 5.99
C ALA A 13 8.88 -4.00 7.16
N ILE A 14 8.61 -4.44 8.41
CA ILE A 14 9.23 -3.90 9.62
C ILE A 14 10.72 -4.26 9.65
N GLN A 15 11.09 -5.49 9.32
CA GLN A 15 12.47 -5.98 9.37
C GLN A 15 13.42 -5.24 8.41
N ARG A 16 12.87 -4.60 7.36
CA ARG A 16 13.62 -3.78 6.39
C ARG A 16 13.80 -2.32 6.82
N LEU A 17 13.16 -1.89 7.90
CA LEU A 17 13.37 -0.55 8.45
C LEU A 17 14.73 -0.48 9.16
N PRO A 18 15.37 0.70 9.20
CA PRO A 18 16.56 0.88 10.02
C PRO A 18 16.23 0.73 11.50
N ASP A 19 17.21 0.32 12.32
CA ASP A 19 17.05 0.20 13.78
C ASP A 19 16.71 1.55 14.45
N THR A 20 16.96 2.67 13.76
CA THR A 20 16.61 4.02 14.21
C THR A 20 15.16 4.39 13.95
N ALA A 21 14.39 3.53 13.28
CA ALA A 21 13.03 3.84 12.90
C ALA A 21 12.14 3.99 14.14
N ASP A 22 11.34 5.06 14.16
CA ASP A 22 10.38 5.29 15.23
C ASP A 22 9.03 4.60 14.96
N MET A 23 8.12 4.73 15.93
CA MET A 23 6.79 4.11 15.84
C MET A 23 5.95 4.71 14.70
N GLU A 24 6.10 6.02 14.41
CA GLU A 24 5.34 6.68 13.35
C GLU A 24 5.78 6.17 11.97
N GLU A 25 7.08 5.99 11.77
CA GLU A 25 7.64 5.42 10.54
C GLU A 25 7.21 3.97 10.34
N ILE A 26 7.21 3.16 11.41
CA ILE A 26 6.71 1.78 11.36
C ILE A 26 5.23 1.76 10.97
N MET A 27 4.39 2.57 11.62
CA MET A 27 2.97 2.63 11.31
C MET A 27 2.71 3.11 9.89
N TYR A 28 3.42 4.15 9.44
CA TYR A 28 3.31 4.66 8.08
C TYR A 28 3.67 3.59 7.04
N ARG A 29 4.75 2.84 7.27
CA ARG A 29 5.16 1.74 6.40
C ARG A 29 4.07 0.67 6.26
N LEU A 30 3.45 0.28 7.37
CA LEU A 30 2.36 -0.70 7.37
C LEU A 30 1.09 -0.15 6.69
N TYR A 31 0.77 1.12 6.90
CA TYR A 31 -0.37 1.78 6.26
C TYR A 31 -0.22 1.81 4.73
N VAL A 32 0.97 2.21 4.23
CA VAL A 32 1.26 2.20 2.79
C VAL A 32 1.17 0.78 2.22
N LEU A 33 1.67 -0.23 2.93
CA LEU A 33 1.58 -1.63 2.50
C LEU A 33 0.13 -2.08 2.35
N GLU A 34 -0.74 -1.76 3.31
CA GLU A 34 -2.18 -2.09 3.23
C GLU A 34 -2.87 -1.34 2.08
N ASN A 35 -2.51 -0.08 1.83
CA ASN A 35 -3.04 0.68 0.69
C ASN A 35 -2.66 0.05 -0.66
N ILE A 36 -1.43 -0.45 -0.80
CA ILE A 36 -1.00 -1.18 -2.00
C ILE A 36 -1.83 -2.46 -2.18
N ARG A 37 -2.00 -3.24 -1.11
CA ARG A 37 -2.80 -4.48 -1.14
C ARG A 37 -4.25 -4.22 -1.55
N ARG A 38 -4.84 -3.14 -1.02
CA ARG A 38 -6.20 -2.70 -1.42
C ARG A 38 -6.26 -2.27 -2.88
N GLY A 39 -5.30 -1.44 -3.32
CA GLY A 39 -5.23 -1.00 -4.71
C GLY A 39 -5.08 -2.15 -5.70
N GLN A 40 -4.28 -3.17 -5.36
CA GLN A 40 -4.16 -4.41 -6.16
C GLN A 40 -5.49 -5.17 -6.23
N ALA A 41 -6.15 -5.38 -5.08
CA ALA A 41 -7.43 -6.06 -5.03
C ALA A 41 -8.54 -5.30 -5.79
N ASP A 42 -8.53 -3.98 -5.76
CA ASP A 42 -9.45 -3.14 -6.52
C ASP A 42 -9.15 -3.23 -8.02
N ALA A 43 -7.88 -3.23 -8.43
CA ALA A 43 -7.47 -3.43 -9.82
C ALA A 43 -7.92 -4.79 -10.37
N ASP A 44 -7.72 -5.86 -9.60
CA ASP A 44 -8.17 -7.22 -9.97
C ASP A 44 -9.69 -7.31 -10.11
N GLN A 45 -10.43 -6.48 -9.38
CA GLN A 45 -11.89 -6.38 -9.45
C GLN A 45 -12.38 -5.38 -10.51
N GLY A 46 -11.48 -4.74 -11.27
CA GLY A 46 -11.82 -3.72 -12.25
C GLY A 46 -12.30 -2.39 -11.66
N LYS A 47 -12.10 -2.17 -10.35
CA LYS A 47 -12.43 -0.92 -9.63
C LYS A 47 -11.32 0.11 -9.86
N THR A 48 -11.07 0.46 -11.11
CA THR A 48 -10.02 1.40 -11.51
C THR A 48 -10.60 2.65 -12.15
N THR A 49 -9.97 3.79 -11.92
CA THR A 49 -10.30 5.04 -12.62
C THR A 49 -9.32 5.26 -13.77
N PRO A 50 -9.79 5.58 -14.99
CA PRO A 50 -8.93 5.97 -16.10
C PRO A 50 -8.05 7.18 -15.75
N ALA A 51 -6.79 7.17 -16.20
CA ALA A 51 -5.83 8.22 -15.86
C ALA A 51 -6.27 9.61 -16.35
N ASP A 52 -6.92 9.69 -17.52
CA ASP A 52 -7.46 10.92 -18.07
C ASP A 52 -8.59 11.49 -17.20
N GLN A 53 -9.40 10.63 -16.57
CA GLN A 53 -10.42 11.06 -15.62
C GLN A 53 -9.78 11.65 -14.36
N VAL A 54 -8.78 10.97 -13.78
CA VAL A 54 -8.05 11.49 -12.62
C VAL A 54 -7.43 12.85 -12.90
N LEU A 55 -6.82 13.04 -14.07
CA LEU A 55 -6.22 14.32 -14.46
C LEU A 55 -7.26 15.44 -14.57
N ARG A 56 -8.46 15.16 -15.10
CA ARG A 56 -9.57 16.13 -15.13
C ARG A 56 -10.02 16.51 -13.72
N ASP A 57 -10.17 15.53 -12.83
CA ASP A 57 -10.66 15.78 -11.47
C ASP A 57 -9.69 16.67 -10.68
N ILE A 58 -8.38 16.43 -10.80
CA ILE A 58 -7.33 17.24 -10.13
C ILE A 58 -7.32 18.70 -10.61
N GLN A 59 -7.68 18.98 -11.87
CA GLN A 59 -7.73 20.35 -12.39
C GLN A 59 -8.88 21.18 -11.81
N THR A 60 -9.85 20.54 -11.14
CA THR A 60 -11.03 21.22 -10.57
C THR A 60 -10.88 21.57 -9.09
N TRP A 61 -9.73 21.25 -8.47
CA TRP A 61 -9.38 21.58 -7.08
C TRP A 61 -8.61 22.90 -7.00
#